data_AF-A0A6P6UBL0-F1
#
_entry.id   AF-A0A6P6UBL0-F1
#
_cell.length_a   1.000
_cell.length_b   1.000
_cell.length_c   1.000
_cell.angle_alpha   90.00
_cell.angle_beta   90.00
_cell.angle_gamma   90.00
#
_symmetry.space_group_name_H-M   'P 1'
#
loop_
_entity.id
_entity.type
_entity.pdbx_description
1 polymer ?
#
loop_
_entity_poly.entity_id
_entity_poly.type
_entity_poly.pdbx_seq_one_letter_code
_entity_poly.pdbx_strand_id
1 'polypeptide(L)'
;MIRTGQGIVARKWNGMIMKAKAIVNQYKGEPMKEEALAIRNAMLMAKQVGWTKIKIHSDSKSVLDQIHRGNEYDVNIATILEDVKDLTTHFERCSFVFIPRTENEISHALAKFAVQLVDDIQWEQDFPVWLMDLVRKQMRVVAPFCN
;
A
#
# COMPACT_ATOMS: atom_id res chain seq x y z
N MET A 1 16.10 -12.19 -9.58
CA MET A 1 16.03 -11.33 -8.39
C MET A 1 15.40 -12.16 -7.28
N ILE A 2 16.10 -12.40 -6.18
CA ILE A 2 15.64 -13.30 -5.09
C ILE A 2 14.81 -12.51 -4.06
N ARG A 3 15.11 -11.23 -3.85
CA ARG A 3 14.42 -10.35 -2.91
C ARG A 3 13.12 -9.80 -3.49
N THR A 4 12.19 -9.52 -2.61
CA THR A 4 10.92 -8.86 -2.95
C THR A 4 10.76 -7.59 -2.14
N GLY A 5 10.03 -6.62 -2.67
CA GLY A 5 9.85 -5.32 -2.04
C GLY A 5 8.40 -4.90 -2.04
N GLN A 6 7.98 -4.18 -1.00
CA GLN A 6 6.67 -3.56 -0.89
C GLN A 6 6.85 -2.06 -0.78
N GLY A 7 5.97 -1.32 -1.44
CA GLY A 7 5.95 0.13 -1.39
C GLY A 7 4.61 0.61 -0.89
N ILE A 8 4.62 1.44 0.15
CA ILE A 8 3.42 1.98 0.78
C ILE A 8 3.54 3.50 0.78
N VAL A 9 2.47 4.18 0.33
CA VAL A 9 2.36 5.63 0.37
C VAL A 9 1.06 6.00 1.04
N ALA A 10 1.14 6.83 2.06
CA ALA A 10 0.00 7.47 2.69
C ALA A 10 -0.08 8.92 2.28
N ARG A 11 -1.27 9.36 1.86
CA ARG A 11 -1.56 10.73 1.44
C ARG A 11 -2.86 11.22 2.06
N LYS A 12 -2.95 12.52 2.30
CA LYS A 12 -4.21 13.20 2.65
C LYS A 12 -5.15 13.25 1.44
N TRP A 13 -6.40 13.59 1.70
CA TRP A 13 -7.44 13.79 0.68
C TRP A 13 -7.07 14.89 -0.33
N ASN A 14 -6.25 15.87 0.06
CA ASN A 14 -5.76 16.94 -0.81
C ASN A 14 -4.50 16.55 -1.62
N GLY A 15 -4.10 15.28 -1.58
CA GLY A 15 -2.94 14.76 -2.32
C GLY A 15 -1.59 14.92 -1.62
N MET A 16 -1.52 15.61 -0.48
CA MET A 16 -0.28 15.79 0.27
C MET A 16 0.20 14.45 0.86
N ILE A 17 1.43 14.04 0.52
CA ILE A 17 2.06 12.86 1.09
C ILE A 17 2.30 13.07 2.59
N MET A 18 1.96 12.07 3.39
CA MET A 18 2.14 12.07 4.84
C MET A 18 3.22 11.10 5.29
N LYS A 19 3.30 9.95 4.61
CA LYS A 19 4.20 8.87 4.99
C LYS A 19 4.51 8.01 3.78
N ALA A 20 5.72 7.51 3.70
CA ALA A 20 6.11 6.51 2.72
C ALA A 20 6.93 5.43 3.40
N LYS A 21 6.78 4.19 2.96
CA LYS A 21 7.58 3.07 3.46
C LYS A 21 7.97 2.15 2.32
N ALA A 22 9.23 1.75 2.34
CA ALA A 22 9.82 0.73 1.49
C ALA A 22 10.17 -0.45 2.40
N ILE A 23 9.55 -1.60 2.16
CA ILE A 23 9.74 -2.83 2.95
C ILE A 23 10.49 -3.84 2.08
N VAL A 24 11.56 -4.43 2.60
CA VAL A 24 12.35 -5.45 1.89
C VAL A 24 12.16 -6.82 2.51
N ASN A 25 11.88 -7.79 1.66
CA ASN A 25 11.73 -9.19 2.03
C ASN A 25 12.88 -10.01 1.42
N GLN A 26 13.62 -10.73 2.25
CA GLN A 26 14.77 -11.55 1.85
C GLN A 26 14.37 -12.93 1.28
N TYR A 27 13.27 -12.99 0.53
CA TYR A 27 12.79 -14.21 -0.10
C TYR A 27 12.07 -13.89 -1.42
N LYS A 28 11.93 -14.93 -2.26
CA LYS A 28 11.21 -14.84 -3.53
C LYS A 28 9.71 -14.84 -3.23
N GLY A 29 9.08 -13.68 -3.41
CA GLY A 29 7.67 -13.47 -3.11
C GLY A 29 6.76 -13.94 -4.25
N GLU A 30 5.57 -14.38 -3.86
CA GLU A 30 4.48 -14.61 -4.79
C GLU A 30 3.64 -13.35 -4.90
N PRO A 31 3.29 -12.89 -6.12
CA PRO A 31 2.63 -11.60 -6.30
C PRO A 31 1.39 -11.41 -5.42
N MET A 32 0.50 -12.40 -5.36
CA MET A 32 -0.72 -12.29 -4.56
C MET A 32 -0.43 -12.15 -3.06
N LYS A 33 0.54 -12.91 -2.55
CA LYS A 33 0.96 -12.86 -1.14
C LYS A 33 1.60 -11.52 -0.78
N GLU A 34 2.45 -10.99 -1.65
CA GLU A 34 3.12 -9.70 -1.42
C GLU A 34 2.14 -8.53 -1.45
N GLU A 35 1.14 -8.57 -2.32
CA GLU A 35 0.06 -7.58 -2.34
C GLU A 35 -0.79 -7.63 -1.07
N ALA A 36 -1.14 -8.84 -0.60
CA ALA A 36 -1.86 -9.00 0.66
C ALA A 36 -1.03 -8.50 1.87
N LEU A 37 0.27 -8.81 1.90
CA LEU A 37 1.19 -8.30 2.92
C LEU A 37 1.35 -6.78 2.86
N ALA A 38 1.44 -6.19 1.66
CA ALA A 38 1.53 -4.75 1.49
C ALA A 38 0.28 -4.04 2.04
N ILE A 39 -0.92 -4.58 1.78
CA ILE A 39 -2.18 -4.08 2.34
C ILE A 39 -2.15 -4.16 3.88
N ARG A 40 -1.81 -5.33 4.43
CA ARG A 40 -1.70 -5.53 5.88
C ARG A 40 -0.71 -4.55 6.52
N ASN A 41 0.47 -4.38 5.93
CA ASN A 41 1.51 -3.48 6.42
C ASN A 41 1.10 -2.01 6.32
N ALA A 42 0.34 -1.63 5.29
CA ALA A 42 -0.22 -0.29 5.18
C ALA A 42 -1.25 -0.01 6.29
N MET A 43 -2.09 -1.00 6.63
CA MET A 43 -3.04 -0.90 7.73
C MET A 43 -2.33 -0.83 9.09
N LEU A 44 -1.28 -1.63 9.31
CA LEU A 44 -0.47 -1.56 10.52
C LEU A 44 0.19 -0.19 10.68
N MET A 45 0.74 0.37 9.60
CA MET A 45 1.27 1.74 9.62
C MET A 45 0.19 2.76 10.00
N ALA A 46 -0.98 2.69 9.38
CA ALA A 46 -2.08 3.60 9.68
C ALA A 46 -2.54 3.51 11.15
N LYS A 47 -2.63 2.28 11.67
CA LYS A 47 -2.94 2.02 13.09
C LYS A 47 -1.87 2.60 14.02
N GLN A 48 -0.59 2.41 13.71
CA GLN A 48 0.52 2.95 14.52
C GLN A 48 0.53 4.48 14.56
N VAL A 49 0.14 5.14 13.46
CA VAL A 49 0.04 6.60 13.40
C VAL A 49 -1.24 7.12 14.09
N GLY A 50 -2.23 6.26 14.35
CA GLY A 50 -3.50 6.65 14.95
C GLY A 50 -4.51 7.21 13.95
N TRP A 51 -4.39 6.89 12.66
CA TRP A 51 -5.43 7.24 11.69
C TRP A 51 -6.64 6.34 11.86
N THR A 52 -7.83 6.92 12.05
CA THR A 52 -9.07 6.15 12.26
C THR A 52 -9.93 6.03 11.01
N LYS A 53 -9.70 6.86 9.99
CA LYS A 53 -10.44 6.87 8.71
C LYS A 53 -9.48 6.69 7.55
N ILE A 54 -9.46 5.49 6.97
CA ILE A 54 -8.52 5.12 5.91
C ILE A 54 -9.24 4.61 4.65
N LYS A 55 -8.58 4.83 3.51
CA LYS A 55 -8.93 4.24 2.23
C LYS A 55 -7.67 3.60 1.64
N ILE A 56 -7.67 2.28 1.51
CA ILE A 56 -6.56 1.52 0.94
C ILE A 56 -6.78 1.39 -0.56
N HIS A 57 -5.80 1.81 -1.35
CA HIS A 57 -5.77 1.58 -2.80
C HIS A 57 -4.77 0.46 -3.12
N SER A 58 -5.18 -0.51 -3.94
CA SER A 58 -4.31 -1.59 -4.42
C SER A 58 -4.64 -1.91 -5.88
N ASP A 59 -3.63 -2.34 -6.65
CA ASP A 59 -3.77 -2.84 -8.01
C ASP A 59 -3.98 -4.36 -8.09
N SER A 60 -4.18 -5.03 -6.95
CA SER A 60 -4.48 -6.45 -6.88
C SER A 60 -5.97 -6.71 -6.72
N LYS A 61 -6.68 -6.76 -7.85
CA LYS A 61 -8.13 -7.05 -7.86
C LYS A 61 -8.45 -8.39 -7.16
N SER A 62 -7.63 -9.41 -7.37
CA SER A 62 -7.84 -10.74 -6.77
C SER A 62 -7.78 -10.74 -5.24
N VAL A 63 -6.87 -9.95 -4.65
CA VAL A 63 -6.77 -9.80 -3.19
C VAL A 63 -7.95 -9.00 -2.65
N LEU A 64 -8.32 -7.90 -3.33
CA LEU A 64 -9.47 -7.09 -2.92
C LEU A 64 -10.80 -7.86 -3.00
N ASP A 65 -10.99 -8.66 -4.04
CA ASP A 65 -12.18 -9.51 -4.19
C ASP A 65 -12.29 -10.51 -3.04
N GLN A 66 -11.17 -11.10 -2.59
CA GLN A 66 -11.16 -12.00 -1.43
C GLN A 66 -11.46 -11.26 -0.12
N ILE A 67 -10.88 -10.07 0.10
CA ILE A 67 -11.18 -9.22 1.26
C ILE A 67 -12.68 -8.93 1.33
N HIS A 68 -13.31 -8.57 0.20
CA HIS A 68 -14.74 -8.27 0.17
C HIS A 68 -15.65 -9.49 0.36
N ARG A 69 -15.24 -10.67 -0.11
CA ARG A 69 -16.02 -11.93 0.07
C ARG A 69 -15.99 -12.44 1.51
N GLY A 70 -14.88 -12.24 2.22
CA GLY A 70 -14.77 -12.44 3.66
C GLY A 70 -14.79 -13.87 4.20
N ASN A 71 -15.02 -14.90 3.35
CA ASN A 71 -15.27 -16.29 3.79
C ASN A 71 -14.59 -17.39 2.94
N GLU A 72 -14.01 -17.07 1.78
CA GLU A 72 -13.28 -18.03 0.93
C GLU A 72 -11.93 -17.43 0.54
N TYR A 73 -10.92 -17.71 1.36
CA TYR A 73 -9.56 -17.26 1.10
C TYR A 73 -8.74 -18.35 0.42
N ASP A 74 -7.88 -17.96 -0.50
CA ASP A 74 -6.80 -18.82 -0.96
C ASP A 74 -5.91 -19.17 0.25
N VAL A 75 -5.63 -20.46 0.43
CA VAL A 75 -4.87 -21.00 1.56
C VAL A 75 -3.51 -20.29 1.73
N ASN A 76 -2.92 -19.81 0.64
CA ASN A 76 -1.61 -19.15 0.67
C ASN A 76 -1.63 -17.76 1.32
N ILE A 77 -2.81 -17.11 1.38
CA ILE A 77 -2.97 -15.76 1.95
C ILE A 77 -4.04 -15.68 3.04
N ALA A 78 -4.72 -16.78 3.37
CA ALA A 78 -5.82 -16.81 4.34
C ALA A 78 -5.45 -16.15 5.68
N THR A 79 -4.30 -16.48 6.24
CA THR A 79 -3.83 -15.90 7.50
C THR A 79 -3.58 -14.39 7.41
N ILE A 80 -3.10 -13.91 6.26
CA ILE A 80 -2.88 -12.48 6.00
C ILE A 80 -4.22 -11.77 5.87
N LEU A 81 -5.22 -12.41 5.24
CA LEU A 81 -6.56 -11.85 5.08
C LEU A 81 -7.35 -11.82 6.39
N GLU A 82 -7.16 -12.81 7.26
CA GLU A 82 -7.67 -12.77 8.64
C GLU A 82 -7.07 -11.59 9.41
N ASP A 83 -5.75 -11.39 9.34
CA ASP A 83 -5.09 -10.22 9.94
C ASP A 83 -5.66 -8.90 9.38
N VAL A 84 -5.89 -8.82 8.07
CA VAL A 84 -6.51 -7.64 7.44
C VAL A 84 -7.93 -7.41 7.98
N LYS A 85 -8.74 -8.46 8.10
CA LYS A 85 -10.09 -8.40 8.64
C LYS A 85 -10.08 -7.91 10.09
N ASP A 86 -9.21 -8.45 10.93
CA ASP A 86 -9.06 -8.03 12.32
C ASP A 86 -8.59 -6.57 12.42
N LEU A 87 -7.67 -6.16 11.54
CA LEU A 87 -7.20 -4.77 11.49
C LEU A 87 -8.33 -3.81 11.12
N THR A 88 -9.32 -4.21 10.31
CA THR A 88 -10.45 -3.32 9.98
C THR A 88 -11.21 -2.84 11.21
N THR A 89 -11.29 -3.66 12.26
CA THR A 89 -11.99 -3.32 13.52
C THR A 89 -11.36 -2.16 14.30
N HIS A 90 -10.11 -1.80 13.97
CA HIS A 90 -9.39 -0.70 14.62
C HIS A 90 -9.69 0.67 13.99
N PHE A 91 -10.40 0.70 12.87
CA PHE A 91 -10.70 1.92 12.12
C PHE A 91 -12.19 2.26 12.22
N GLU A 92 -12.52 3.51 12.51
CA GLU A 92 -13.90 4.02 12.39
C GLU A 92 -14.45 3.85 10.97
N ARG A 93 -13.57 4.03 9.97
CA ARG A 93 -13.90 3.83 8.56
C ARG A 93 -12.71 3.24 7.82
N CYS A 94 -12.89 2.06 7.25
CA CYS A 94 -11.93 1.42 6.36
C CYS A 94 -12.63 1.01 5.07
N SER A 95 -12.04 1.35 3.92
CA SER A 95 -12.53 0.91 2.61
C SER A 95 -11.38 0.53 1.71
N PHE A 96 -11.59 -0.49 0.88
CA PHE A 96 -10.61 -0.95 -0.09
C PHE A 96 -11.07 -0.59 -1.51
N VAL A 97 -10.14 -0.08 -2.32
CA VAL A 97 -10.44 0.39 -3.68
C VAL A 97 -9.41 -0.17 -4.64
N PHE A 98 -9.90 -0.81 -5.70
CA PHE A 98 -9.04 -1.21 -6.81
C PHE A 98 -8.63 0.02 -7.62
N ILE A 99 -7.34 0.14 -7.91
CA ILE A 99 -6.80 1.12 -8.86
C ILE A 99 -5.95 0.42 -9.92
N PRO A 100 -5.92 0.87 -11.18
CA PRO A 100 -4.99 0.35 -12.16
C PRO A 100 -3.54 0.54 -11.71
N ARG A 101 -2.65 -0.37 -12.11
CA ARG A 101 -1.21 -0.26 -11.82
C ARG A 101 -0.57 1.05 -12.29
N THR A 102 -1.10 1.64 -13.36
CA THR A 102 -0.70 2.97 -13.86
C THR A 102 -1.00 4.09 -12.86
N GLU A 103 -2.03 3.95 -12.04
CA GLU A 103 -2.38 4.87 -10.97
C GLU A 103 -1.65 4.54 -9.66
N ASN A 104 -1.11 3.33 -9.52
CA ASN A 104 -0.29 2.89 -8.38
C ASN A 104 1.23 3.04 -8.61
N GLU A 105 1.66 3.92 -9.53
CA GLU A 105 3.06 4.08 -9.95
C GLU A 105 4.01 4.36 -8.77
N ILE A 106 3.58 5.18 -7.79
CA ILE A 106 4.42 5.58 -6.65
C ILE A 106 4.73 4.39 -5.74
N SER A 107 3.71 3.61 -5.35
CA SER A 107 3.88 2.40 -4.55
C SER A 107 4.75 1.38 -5.29
N HIS A 108 4.55 1.26 -6.61
CA HIS A 108 5.36 0.35 -7.43
C HIS A 108 6.83 0.78 -7.53
N ALA A 109 7.10 2.08 -7.65
CA ALA A 109 8.46 2.63 -7.64
C ALA A 109 9.14 2.40 -6.28
N LEU A 110 8.42 2.59 -5.18
CA LEU A 110 8.89 2.27 -3.83
C LEU A 110 9.20 0.79 -3.65
N ALA A 111 8.34 -0.10 -4.14
CA ALA A 111 8.59 -1.54 -4.10
C ALA A 111 9.88 -1.91 -4.86
N LYS A 112 10.11 -1.32 -6.04
CA LYS A 112 11.36 -1.51 -6.81
C LYS A 112 12.59 -0.98 -6.08
N PHE A 113 12.47 0.18 -5.45
CA PHE A 113 13.51 0.75 -4.60
C PHE A 113 13.81 -0.17 -3.41
N ALA A 114 12.78 -0.69 -2.75
CA ALA A 114 12.91 -1.55 -1.58
C ALA A 114 13.74 -2.81 -1.85
N VAL A 115 13.63 -3.40 -3.05
CA VAL A 115 14.40 -4.61 -3.41
C VAL A 115 15.92 -4.38 -3.37
N GLN A 116 16.37 -3.14 -3.49
CA GLN A 116 17.79 -2.76 -3.44
C GLN A 116 18.30 -2.56 -2.00
N LEU A 117 17.40 -2.53 -1.02
CA LEU A 117 17.72 -2.27 0.39
C LEU A 117 18.20 -3.53 1.11
N VAL A 118 18.79 -3.30 2.28
CA VAL A 118 19.11 -4.32 3.28
C VAL A 118 18.05 -4.35 4.39
N ASP A 119 17.56 -3.16 4.77
CA ASP A 119 16.56 -2.94 5.81
C ASP A 119 15.40 -2.08 5.30
N ASP A 120 14.25 -2.17 5.98
CA ASP A 120 13.09 -1.33 5.76
C ASP A 120 13.43 0.16 5.97
N ILE A 121 12.86 1.03 5.13
CA ILE A 121 13.00 2.48 5.28
C ILE A 121 11.61 3.13 5.31
N GLN A 122 11.47 4.15 6.16
CA GLN A 122 10.26 4.94 6.31
C GLN A 122 10.58 6.43 6.29
N TRP A 123 9.72 7.22 5.65
CA TRP A 123 9.79 8.68 5.59
C TRP A 123 8.48 9.30 6.06
N GLU A 124 8.57 10.41 6.81
CA GLU A 124 7.43 11.14 7.38
C GLU A 124 7.43 12.63 7.04
N GLN A 125 8.60 13.23 6.85
CA GLN A 125 8.77 14.67 6.57
C GLN A 125 9.71 14.89 5.39
N ASP A 126 10.93 14.35 5.47
CA ASP A 126 11.95 14.48 4.43
C ASP A 126 11.89 13.32 3.43
N PHE A 127 11.15 13.54 2.34
CA PHE A 127 11.00 12.55 1.27
C PHE A 127 12.13 12.67 0.23
N PRO A 128 12.61 11.55 -0.33
CA PRO A 128 13.58 11.59 -1.42
C PRO A 128 13.05 12.38 -2.62
N VAL A 129 13.94 13.11 -3.30
CA VAL A 129 13.58 13.96 -4.45
C VAL A 129 12.82 13.18 -5.52
N TRP A 130 13.31 11.97 -5.86
CA TRP A 130 12.67 11.10 -6.85
C TRP A 130 11.22 10.74 -6.50
N LEU A 131 10.92 10.57 -5.20
CA LEU A 131 9.57 10.23 -4.73
C LEU A 131 8.65 11.45 -4.86
N MET A 132 9.16 12.62 -4.48
CA MET A 132 8.42 13.89 -4.62
C MET A 132 8.12 14.22 -6.07
N ASP A 133 9.03 13.91 -7.00
CA ASP A 133 8.80 14.12 -8.42
C ASP A 133 7.69 13.21 -8.97
N LEU A 134 7.62 11.95 -8.53
CA LEU A 134 6.50 11.05 -8.86
C LEU A 134 5.16 11.55 -8.30
N VAL A 135 5.15 12.02 -7.05
CA VAL A 135 3.95 12.61 -6.43
C VAL A 135 3.46 13.82 -7.26
N ARG A 136 4.37 14.72 -7.63
CA ARG A 136 4.06 15.90 -8.46
C ARG A 136 3.53 15.51 -9.84
N LYS A 137 4.10 14.47 -10.46
CA LYS A 137 3.65 13.96 -11.76
C LYS A 137 2.23 13.41 -11.68
N GLN A 138 1.90 12.58 -10.68
CA GLN A 138 0.53 12.07 -10.51
C GLN A 138 -0.50 13.17 -10.25
N MET A 139 -0.17 14.16 -9.42
CA MET A 139 -1.05 15.30 -9.15
C MET A 139 -1.34 16.15 -10.40
N ARG A 140 -0.44 16.15 -11.40
CA ARG A 140 -0.67 16.83 -12.69
C ARG A 140 -1.54 16.03 -13.66
N VAL A 141 -1.57 14.71 -13.52
CA VAL A 141 -2.41 13.82 -14.35
C VAL A 141 -3.85 13.82 -13.84
N VAL A 142 -4.07 13.99 -12.53
CA VAL A 142 -5.38 14.26 -11.96
C VAL A 142 -5.69 15.75 -12.12
N ALA A 143 -6.03 16.16 -13.34
CA ALA A 143 -6.66 17.47 -13.53
C ALA A 143 -7.90 17.56 -12.62
N PRO A 144 -8.19 18.73 -12.02
CA PRO A 144 -9.28 18.87 -11.08
C PRO A 144 -10.59 18.76 -11.85
N PHE A 145 -11.26 17.62 -11.75
CA PHE A 145 -12.72 17.62 -11.86
C PHE A 145 -13.24 18.25 -10.58
N CYS A 146 -13.34 19.58 -10.60
CA CYS A 146 -14.29 20.32 -9.76
C CYS A 146 -15.64 20.30 -10.49
N ASN A 147 -16.72 20.09 -9.72
CA ASN A 147 -18.13 20.02 -10.13
C ASN A 147 -18.52 20.78 -11.40
#